data_AF-A0A6A8LSU5-F1
#
_entry.id   AF-A0A6A8LSU5-F1
#
_cell.length_a   1.000
_cell.length_b   1.000
_cell.length_c   1.000
_cell.angle_alpha   90.00
_cell.angle_beta   90.00
_cell.angle_gamma   90.00
#
_symmetry.space_group_name_H-M   'P 1'
#
loop_
_entity.id
_entity.type
_entity.pdbx_description
1 polymer ?
#
loop_
_entity_poly.entity_id
_entity_poly.type
_entity_poly.pdbx_seq_one_letter_code
_entity_poly.pdbx_strand_id
1 'polypeptide(L)' 'ALAIKAGVACPGFSSAITYYDQYRSAHLPANIIQAQRDYFGAHTYERTDREGVYHYEWYHEE' A
#
# COMPACT_ATOMS: atom_id res chain seq x y z
N ALA A 1 -3.19 21.09 -7.22
CA ALA A 1 -3.48 21.64 -5.88
C ALA A 1 -4.55 22.75 -5.87
N LEU A 2 -4.58 23.66 -6.85
CA LEU A 2 -5.51 24.80 -6.86
C LEU A 2 -6.99 24.41 -6.74
N ALA A 3 -7.49 23.50 -7.60
CA ALA A 3 -8.89 23.08 -7.59
C ALA A 3 -9.33 22.52 -6.21
N ILE A 4 -8.47 21.72 -5.56
CA ILE A 4 -8.70 21.19 -4.22
C ILE A 4 -8.80 22.32 -3.18
N LYS A 5 -7.86 23.27 -3.19
CA LYS A 5 -7.87 24.42 -2.26
C LYS A 5 -9.08 25.33 -2.46
N ALA A 6 -9.61 25.41 -3.68
CA ALA A 6 -10.79 26.17 -4.03
C ALA A 6 -12.11 25.41 -3.81
N GLY A 7 -12.08 24.16 -3.35
CA GLY A 7 -13.29 23.33 -3.16
C GLY A 7 -13.97 22.89 -4.46
N VAL A 8 -13.28 22.97 -5.60
CA VAL A 8 -13.83 22.57 -6.90
C VAL A 8 -13.59 21.07 -7.11
N ALA A 9 -14.68 20.32 -7.33
CA ALA A 9 -14.61 18.90 -7.62
C ALA A 9 -13.83 18.64 -8.93
N CYS A 10 -12.79 17.81 -8.86
CA CYS A 10 -11.94 17.48 -10.01
C CYS A 10 -11.57 15.98 -10.06
N PRO A 11 -12.53 15.05 -9.92
CA PRO A 11 -12.27 13.62 -9.70
C PRO A 11 -11.43 12.97 -10.80
N GLY A 12 -11.65 13.35 -12.07
CA GLY A 12 -10.87 12.83 -13.20
C GLY A 12 -9.40 13.27 -13.14
N PHE A 13 -9.15 14.55 -12.85
CA PHE A 13 -7.77 15.06 -12.75
C PHE A 13 -7.04 14.54 -11.54
N SER A 14 -7.70 14.45 -10.37
CA SER A 14 -7.08 13.87 -9.18
C SER A 14 -6.80 12.38 -9.33
N SER A 15 -7.68 11.61 -9.98
CA SER A 15 -7.43 10.19 -10.29
C SER A 15 -6.29 10.01 -11.29
N ALA A 16 -6.27 10.79 -12.37
CA ALA A 16 -5.23 10.69 -13.41
C ALA A 16 -3.82 10.92 -12.86
N ILE A 17 -3.62 11.99 -12.05
CA ILE A 17 -2.31 12.25 -11.45
C ILE A 17 -1.94 11.19 -10.41
N THR A 18 -2.90 10.72 -9.62
CA THR A 18 -2.66 9.66 -8.62
C THR A 18 -2.22 8.36 -9.30
N TYR A 19 -2.89 7.96 -10.38
CA TYR A 19 -2.51 6.77 -11.15
C TYR A 19 -1.11 6.92 -11.76
N TYR A 20 -0.83 8.07 -12.39
CA TYR A 20 0.47 8.32 -12.98
C TYR A 20 1.62 8.22 -11.96
N ASP A 21 1.44 8.87 -10.79
CA ASP A 21 2.43 8.85 -9.71
C ASP A 21 2.58 7.46 -9.09
N GLN A 22 1.49 6.70 -8.94
CA GLN A 22 1.55 5.31 -8.48
C GLN A 22 2.29 4.42 -9.48
N TYR A 23 1.99 4.55 -10.76
CA TYR A 23 2.57 3.70 -11.81
C TYR A 23 4.09 3.85 -11.91
N ARG A 24 4.60 5.08 -11.77
CA ARG A 24 6.06 5.34 -11.84
C ARG A 24 6.78 5.13 -10.50
N SER A 25 6.07 4.78 -9.43
CA SER A 25 6.67 4.54 -8.12
C SER A 25 7.20 3.12 -8.03
N ALA A 26 8.52 2.96 -7.93
CA ALA A 26 9.14 1.64 -7.76
C ALA A 26 8.71 0.93 -6.47
N HIS A 27 8.38 1.69 -5.43
CA HIS A 27 7.88 1.18 -4.16
C HIS A 27 6.60 1.91 -3.77
N LEU A 28 5.52 1.15 -3.64
CA LEU A 28 4.24 1.63 -3.12
C LEU A 28 4.08 1.22 -1.65
N PRO A 29 3.24 1.93 -0.87
CA PRO A 29 2.94 1.57 0.51
C PRO A 29 2.14 0.25 0.66
N ALA A 30 2.02 -0.57 -0.39
CA ALA A 30 1.32 -1.85 -0.34
C ALA A 30 1.95 -2.85 0.65
N ASN A 31 3.21 -2.64 1.07
CA ASN A 31 3.85 -3.40 2.13
C ASN A 31 3.10 -3.29 3.48
N ILE A 32 2.49 -2.15 3.80
CA ILE A 32 1.70 -2.04 5.05
C ILE A 32 0.40 -2.83 4.95
N ILE A 33 -0.19 -2.91 3.75
CA ILE A 33 -1.37 -3.75 3.51
C ILE A 33 -1.01 -5.22 3.68
N GLN A 34 0.14 -5.64 3.14
CA GLN A 34 0.65 -6.99 3.35
C GLN A 34 0.90 -7.30 4.82
N ALA A 35 1.54 -6.38 5.57
CA ALA A 35 1.74 -6.55 7.01
C ALA A 35 0.41 -6.66 7.77
N GLN A 36 -0.59 -5.84 7.45
CA GLN A 36 -1.92 -5.92 8.06
C GLN A 36 -2.59 -7.26 7.77
N ARG A 37 -2.62 -7.70 6.51
CA ARG A 37 -3.20 -8.99 6.09
C ARG A 37 -2.55 -10.16 6.82
N ASP A 38 -1.23 -10.12 6.97
CA ASP A 38 -0.50 -11.14 7.69
C ASP A 38 -0.81 -11.10 9.20
N TYR A 39 -0.89 -9.91 9.78
CA TYR A 39 -1.23 -9.68 11.18
C TYR A 39 -2.57 -10.28 11.59
N PHE A 40 -3.66 -9.91 10.92
CA PHE A 40 -5.00 -10.32 11.35
C PHE A 40 -5.45 -11.67 10.75
N GLY A 41 -4.79 -12.15 9.69
CA GLY A 41 -5.32 -13.24 8.87
C GLY A 41 -4.32 -14.30 8.44
N ALA A 42 -3.08 -14.26 8.94
CA ALA A 42 -2.00 -15.17 8.58
C ALA A 42 -1.84 -15.35 7.05
N HIS A 43 -2.07 -14.27 6.30
CA HIS A 43 -2.14 -14.29 4.84
C HIS A 43 -0.78 -14.37 4.14
N THR A 44 0.33 -14.33 4.90
CA THR A 44 1.70 -14.36 4.40
C THR A 44 2.08 -13.17 3.50
N TYR A 45 3.37 -12.99 3.25
CA TYR A 45 3.91 -11.97 2.36
C TYR A 45 5.28 -12.38 1.78
N GLU A 46 5.72 -11.67 0.74
CA GLU A 46 7.06 -11.81 0.14
C GLU A 46 7.99 -10.70 0.65
N ARG A 47 9.30 -10.97 0.63
CA ARG A 47 10.32 -10.03 1.08
C ARG A 47 11.11 -9.45 -0.08
N THR A 48 11.73 -8.29 0.14
CA THR A 48 12.55 -7.60 -0.87
C THR A 48 14.02 -8.04 -0.86
N ASP A 49 14.48 -8.71 0.20
CA ASP A 49 15.88 -9.13 0.36
C ASP A 49 16.15 -10.60 -0.01
N ARG A 50 15.11 -11.41 -0.22
CA ARG A 50 15.22 -12.85 -0.47
C ARG A 50 13.90 -13.41 -1.05
N GLU A 51 14.01 -14.46 -1.85
CA GLU A 51 12.86 -15.19 -2.40
C GLU A 51 12.21 -16.09 -1.34
N GLY A 52 10.87 -16.16 -1.36
CA GLY A 52 10.09 -17.06 -0.50
C GLY A 52 8.78 -16.44 -0.01
N VAL A 53 7.99 -17.25 0.68
CA VAL A 53 6.73 -16.86 1.32
C VAL A 53 6.92 -16.88 2.83
N TYR A 54 6.57 -15.78 3.51
CA TYR A 54 6.85 -15.57 4.92
C TYR A 54 5.57 -15.25 5.69
N HIS A 55 5.47 -15.77 6.91
CA HIS A 55 4.52 -15.33 7.92
C HIS A 55 5.32 -14.76 9.08
N TYR A 56 4.87 -13.65 9.67
CA TYR A 56 5.43 -13.13 10.91
C TYR A 56 4.50 -13.49 12.07
N GLU A 57 5.06 -13.97 13.17
CA GLU A 57 4.30 -14.23 14.38
C GLU A 57 4.11 -12.91 15.14
N TRP A 58 2.94 -12.30 14.98
CA TRP A 58 2.63 -10.97 15.51
C TRP A 58 2.17 -10.95 16.97
N TYR A 59 1.77 -12.11 17.48
CA TYR A 59 1.30 -12.30 18.85
C TYR A 59 2.20 -13.35 19.51
N HIS A 60 2.49 -13.20 20.80
CA HIS A 60 3.01 -14.32 21.57
C HIS A 60 1.82 -15.14 22.08
N GLU A 61 1.80 -16.45 21.78
CA GLU A 61 0.95 -17.38 22.53
C GLU A 61 1.54 -17.51 23.95
N GLU A 62 0.86 -16.94 24.95
CA GLU A 62 1.16 -17.16 26.37
C GLU A 62 0.70 -18.54 26.85
#